data_AF-A0A9E2XH25-F1
#
_entry.id   AF-A0A9E2XH25-F1
#
_cell.length_a   1.000
_cell.length_b   1.000
_cell.length_c   1.000
_cell.angle_alpha   90.00
_cell.angle_beta   90.00
_cell.angle_gamma   90.00
#
_symmetry.space_group_name_H-M   'P 1'
#
loop_
_entity.id
_entity.type
_entity.pdbx_description
1 polymer ?
#
loop_
_entity_poly.entity_id
_entity_poly.type
_entity_poly.pdbx_seq_one_letter_code
_entity_poly.pdbx_strand_id
1 'polypeptide(L)'
;MPIVEDPNIEALQLRETARQAAYALKQSHPRVIFTSGRRDKARQCHAMAENVAQPQHRNYIRNTYAPNVASAACQQWVDAHPEAITVDQIAAGLLGVLDGLSDNDVAHLSRHLSGDAFDVQPVLPDVDGIMVTIRNLPGVRFLEREDGLERWHAEFINAT
;
A
#
# COMPACT_ATOMS: atom_id res chain seq x y z
N MET A 1 11.07 -28.12 -6.97
CA MET A 1 11.79 -27.36 -8.02
C MET A 1 12.29 -26.06 -7.41
N PRO A 2 13.53 -25.63 -7.64
CA PRO A 2 13.94 -24.30 -7.23
C PRO A 2 13.08 -23.27 -7.96
N ILE A 3 12.55 -22.30 -7.21
CA ILE A 3 11.88 -21.14 -7.78
C ILE A 3 12.98 -20.36 -8.51
N VAL A 4 12.88 -20.24 -9.84
CA VAL A 4 13.72 -19.27 -10.56
C VAL A 4 13.21 -17.91 -10.12
N GLU A 5 14.08 -17.11 -9.50
CA GLU A 5 13.71 -15.80 -8.97
C GLU A 5 13.20 -14.88 -10.10
N ASP A 6 12.04 -14.25 -9.89
CA ASP A 6 11.52 -13.21 -10.78
C ASP A 6 12.08 -11.85 -10.29
N PRO A 7 12.96 -11.19 -11.05
CA PRO A 7 13.61 -9.95 -10.60
C PRO A 7 12.60 -8.83 -10.34
N ASN A 8 11.41 -8.86 -10.98
CA ASN A 8 10.37 -7.87 -10.71
C ASN A 8 9.72 -8.09 -9.35
N ILE A 9 9.54 -9.34 -8.92
CA ILE A 9 8.99 -9.68 -7.61
C ILE A 9 10.02 -9.38 -6.52
N GLU A 10 11.28 -9.73 -6.73
CA GLU A 10 12.33 -9.48 -5.73
C GLU A 10 12.60 -7.97 -5.54
N ALA A 11 12.44 -7.17 -6.60
CA ALA A 11 12.52 -5.70 -6.50
C ALA A 11 11.44 -5.08 -5.58
N LEU A 12 10.35 -5.80 -5.30
CA LEU A 12 9.29 -5.36 -4.39
C LEU A 12 9.68 -5.50 -2.91
N GLN A 13 10.76 -6.22 -2.59
CA GLN A 13 11.28 -6.41 -1.22
C GLN A 13 10.21 -6.88 -0.23
N LEU A 14 9.36 -7.82 -0.66
CA LEU A 14 8.25 -8.34 0.13
C LEU A 14 8.75 -9.28 1.24
N ARG A 15 8.01 -9.33 2.35
CA ARG A 15 8.19 -10.39 3.35
C ARG A 15 7.71 -11.73 2.81
N GLU A 16 8.16 -12.80 3.43
CA GLU A 16 7.99 -14.18 2.94
C GLU A 16 6.56 -14.49 2.47
N THR A 17 5.54 -14.23 3.30
CA THR A 17 4.13 -14.50 2.97
C THR A 17 3.67 -13.75 1.70
N ALA A 18 3.90 -12.44 1.66
CA ALA A 18 3.53 -11.61 0.50
C ALA A 18 4.34 -11.98 -0.74
N ARG A 19 5.63 -12.33 -0.59
CA ARG A 19 6.50 -12.80 -1.67
C ARG A 19 5.96 -14.10 -2.27
N GLN A 20 5.66 -15.10 -1.44
CA GLN A 20 5.09 -16.37 -1.89
C GLN A 20 3.76 -16.16 -2.63
N ALA A 21 2.91 -15.27 -2.11
CA ALA A 21 1.66 -14.92 -2.74
C ALA A 21 1.84 -14.21 -4.10
N ALA A 22 2.84 -13.32 -4.24
CA ALA A 22 3.19 -12.71 -5.51
C ALA A 22 3.66 -13.74 -6.55
N TYR A 23 4.48 -14.73 -6.14
CA TYR A 23 4.89 -15.83 -7.03
C TYR A 23 3.70 -16.70 -7.45
N ALA A 24 2.80 -17.06 -6.52
CA ALA A 24 1.60 -17.83 -6.83
C ALA A 24 0.68 -17.09 -7.82
N LEU A 25 0.53 -15.78 -7.64
CA LEU A 25 -0.23 -14.93 -8.55
C LEU A 25 0.42 -14.88 -9.94
N LYS A 26 1.74 -14.66 -10.02
CA LYS A 26 2.49 -14.62 -11.28
C LYS A 26 2.48 -15.95 -12.02
N GLN A 27 2.51 -17.06 -11.30
CA GLN A 27 2.40 -18.40 -11.88
C GLN A 27 1.03 -18.62 -12.54
N SER A 28 -0.04 -18.14 -11.90
CA SER A 28 -1.42 -18.27 -12.42
C SER A 28 -1.71 -17.26 -13.53
N HIS A 29 -1.14 -16.06 -13.43
CA HIS A 29 -1.33 -14.95 -14.37
C HIS A 29 0.04 -14.36 -14.78
N PRO A 30 0.75 -14.95 -15.76
CA PRO A 30 2.10 -14.52 -16.14
C PRO A 30 2.21 -13.05 -16.58
N ARG A 31 1.11 -12.46 -17.04
CA ARG A 31 1.03 -11.05 -17.47
C ARG A 31 0.68 -10.08 -16.35
N VAL A 32 0.46 -10.53 -15.12
CA VAL A 32 0.18 -9.65 -13.98
C VAL A 32 1.33 -8.65 -13.80
N ILE A 33 0.97 -7.40 -13.49
CA ILE A 33 1.90 -6.30 -13.30
C ILE A 33 1.72 -5.79 -11.86
N PHE A 34 2.79 -5.91 -11.08
CA PHE A 34 2.89 -5.34 -9.76
C PHE A 34 3.33 -3.88 -9.88
N THR A 35 2.57 -2.98 -9.29
CA THR A 35 2.83 -1.53 -9.36
C THR A 35 3.54 -1.01 -8.13
N SER A 36 3.39 -1.70 -6.98
CA SER A 36 4.14 -1.37 -5.78
C SER A 36 4.26 -2.56 -4.82
N GLY A 37 5.25 -2.49 -3.92
CA GLY A 37 5.55 -3.47 -2.89
C GLY A 37 5.95 -2.78 -1.60
N ARG A 38 7.04 -3.19 -0.97
CA ARG A 38 7.54 -2.52 0.24
C ARG A 38 7.85 -1.04 -0.03
N ARG A 39 7.38 -0.17 0.87
CA ARG A 39 7.67 1.27 0.86
C ARG A 39 8.48 1.65 2.10
N ASP A 40 9.39 2.61 1.93
CA ASP A 40 9.93 3.34 3.08
C ASP A 40 8.94 4.46 3.51
N LYS A 41 9.25 5.15 4.61
CA LYS A 41 8.40 6.24 5.13
C LYS A 41 8.15 7.31 4.07
N ALA A 42 9.20 7.74 3.34
CA ALA A 42 9.11 8.79 2.34
C ALA A 42 8.15 8.42 1.18
N ARG A 43 8.29 7.20 0.63
CA ARG A 43 7.40 6.69 -0.41
C ARG A 43 5.96 6.52 0.09
N GLN A 44 5.78 6.07 1.34
CA GLN A 44 4.45 5.97 1.93
C GLN A 44 3.79 7.34 2.12
N CYS A 45 4.54 8.34 2.62
CA CYS A 45 4.07 9.72 2.76
C CYS A 45 3.72 10.35 1.40
N HIS A 46 4.54 10.10 0.37
CA HIS A 46 4.26 10.57 -0.98
C HIS A 46 2.95 9.98 -1.52
N ALA A 47 2.76 8.66 -1.41
CA ALA A 47 1.52 8.00 -1.82
C ALA A 47 0.29 8.53 -1.07
N MET A 48 0.41 8.82 0.24
CA MET A 48 -0.66 9.46 1.00
C MET A 48 -0.94 10.89 0.50
N ALA A 49 0.13 11.66 0.25
CA ALA A 49 0.04 13.04 -0.22
C ALA A 49 -0.61 13.18 -1.60
N GLU A 50 -0.33 12.26 -2.54
CA GLU A 50 -0.99 12.21 -3.85
C GLU A 50 -2.51 12.15 -3.76
N ASN A 51 -3.05 11.50 -2.71
CA ASN A 51 -4.49 11.42 -2.50
C ASN A 51 -5.01 12.63 -1.73
N VAL A 52 -4.31 13.07 -0.68
CA VAL A 52 -4.71 14.25 0.11
C VAL A 52 -4.73 15.53 -0.73
N ALA A 53 -3.82 15.67 -1.69
CA ALA A 53 -3.73 16.83 -2.58
C ALA A 53 -4.88 16.93 -3.60
N GLN A 54 -5.65 15.85 -3.80
CA GLN A 54 -6.79 15.88 -4.73
C GLN A 54 -7.91 16.80 -4.20
N PRO A 55 -8.63 17.50 -5.09
CA PRO A 55 -9.78 18.30 -4.68
C PRO A 55 -10.77 17.47 -3.85
N GLN A 56 -11.22 18.02 -2.72
CA GLN A 56 -12.18 17.39 -1.80
C GLN A 56 -11.66 16.17 -1.00
N HIS A 57 -10.41 15.74 -1.19
CA HIS A 57 -9.86 14.53 -0.55
C HIS A 57 -8.96 14.84 0.67
N ARG A 58 -9.12 16.01 1.29
CA ARG A 58 -8.34 16.41 2.47
C ARG A 58 -8.49 15.46 3.67
N ASN A 59 -9.59 14.72 3.75
CA ASN A 59 -9.85 13.72 4.79
C ASN A 59 -9.42 12.30 4.39
N TYR A 60 -8.66 12.12 3.29
CA TYR A 60 -8.29 10.82 2.75
C TYR A 60 -7.69 9.87 3.80
N ILE A 61 -6.79 10.38 4.64
CA ILE A 61 -6.09 9.56 5.64
C ILE A 61 -7.09 9.01 6.65
N ARG A 62 -7.97 9.87 7.19
CA ARG A 62 -9.06 9.49 8.11
C ARG A 62 -10.01 8.46 7.51
N ASN A 63 -10.32 8.60 6.22
CA ASN A 63 -11.32 7.77 5.56
C ASN A 63 -10.77 6.41 5.10
N THR A 64 -9.47 6.33 4.82
CA THR A 64 -8.86 5.15 4.18
C THR A 64 -8.10 4.27 5.16
N TYR A 65 -7.35 4.88 6.09
CA TYR A 65 -6.45 4.14 6.97
C TYR A 65 -7.17 3.69 8.24
N ALA A 66 -6.78 2.52 8.75
CA ALA A 66 -7.24 2.07 10.06
C ALA A 66 -6.88 3.11 11.15
N PRO A 67 -7.73 3.33 12.16
CA PRO A 67 -7.46 4.27 13.23
C PRO A 67 -6.28 3.76 14.09
N ASN A 68 -5.19 4.51 14.11
CA ASN A 68 -4.01 4.28 14.94
C ASN A 68 -3.28 5.60 15.20
N VAL A 69 -2.21 5.57 16.00
CA VAL A 69 -1.43 6.76 16.37
C VAL A 69 -0.89 7.49 15.13
N ALA A 70 -0.33 6.76 14.17
CA ALA A 70 0.28 7.34 12.98
C ALA A 70 -0.75 7.95 12.02
N SER A 71 -1.87 7.26 11.74
CA SER A 71 -2.92 7.78 10.85
C SER A 71 -3.61 9.00 11.45
N ALA A 72 -3.87 9.00 12.75
CA ALA A 72 -4.42 10.14 13.47
C ALA A 72 -3.49 11.35 13.44
N ALA A 73 -2.19 11.16 13.75
CA ALA A 73 -1.20 12.23 13.75
C ALA A 73 -1.00 12.82 12.35
N CYS A 74 -0.96 11.98 11.31
CA CYS A 74 -0.85 12.42 9.92
C CYS A 74 -2.07 13.24 9.49
N GLN A 75 -3.29 12.79 9.80
CA GLN A 75 -4.49 13.57 9.49
C GLN A 75 -4.52 14.88 10.27
N GLN A 76 -4.14 14.87 11.55
CA GLN A 76 -4.07 16.08 12.36
C GLN A 76 -3.11 17.11 11.74
N TRP A 77 -1.97 16.66 11.21
CA TRP A 77 -1.05 17.54 10.50
C TRP A 77 -1.69 18.15 9.26
N VAL A 78 -2.39 17.34 8.44
CA VAL A 78 -3.12 17.83 7.25
C VAL A 78 -4.18 18.86 7.63
N ASP A 79 -4.95 18.62 8.70
CA ASP A 79 -6.00 19.51 9.17
C ASP A 79 -5.42 20.85 9.69
N ALA A 80 -4.24 20.82 10.30
CA ALA A 80 -3.56 21.99 10.83
C ALA A 80 -2.79 22.81 9.78
N HIS A 81 -2.56 22.27 8.58
CA HIS A 81 -1.81 22.92 7.49
C HIS A 81 -2.65 23.01 6.21
N PRO A 82 -3.77 23.77 6.22
CA PRO A 82 -4.64 23.92 5.04
C PRO A 82 -3.94 24.57 3.85
N GLU A 83 -2.85 25.32 4.08
CA GLU A 83 -2.01 25.94 3.05
C GLU A 83 -1.10 24.96 2.29
N ALA A 84 -0.82 23.79 2.87
CA ALA A 84 -0.03 22.75 2.20
C ALA A 84 -0.89 22.04 1.16
N ILE A 85 -0.90 22.52 -0.08
CA ILE A 85 -1.80 22.05 -1.16
C ILE A 85 -1.09 21.19 -2.21
N THR A 86 0.24 21.16 -2.21
CA THR A 86 1.02 20.35 -3.15
C THR A 86 1.40 19.01 -2.54
N VAL A 87 1.60 17.99 -3.39
CA VAL A 87 2.06 16.67 -2.96
C VAL A 87 3.35 16.77 -2.17
N ASP A 88 4.32 17.57 -2.62
CA ASP A 88 5.62 17.70 -1.95
C ASP A 88 5.50 18.33 -0.55
N GLN A 89 4.69 19.39 -0.41
CA GLN A 89 4.46 20.02 0.90
C GLN A 89 3.80 19.06 1.88
N ILE A 90 2.77 18.35 1.42
CA ILE A 90 2.04 17.38 2.24
C ILE A 90 2.97 16.22 2.60
N ALA A 91 3.68 15.64 1.64
CA ALA A 91 4.57 14.52 1.86
C ALA A 91 5.69 14.86 2.84
N ALA A 92 6.31 16.05 2.73
CA ALA A 92 7.33 16.51 3.67
C ALA A 92 6.77 16.68 5.09
N GLY A 93 5.57 17.24 5.21
CA GLY A 93 4.87 17.36 6.50
C GLY A 93 4.57 16.01 7.15
N LEU A 94 3.98 15.09 6.38
CA LEU A 94 3.69 13.74 6.82
C LEU A 94 4.96 12.98 7.21
N LEU A 95 6.06 13.15 6.47
CA LEU A 95 7.34 12.53 6.82
C LEU A 95 7.84 13.05 8.17
N GLY A 96 7.80 14.36 8.40
CA GLY A 96 8.15 14.96 9.69
C GLY A 96 7.32 14.40 10.85
N VAL A 97 6.03 14.11 10.62
CA VAL A 97 5.18 13.42 11.60
C VAL A 97 5.69 11.99 11.86
N LEU A 98 5.91 11.18 10.81
CA LEU A 98 6.32 9.79 10.96
C LEU A 98 7.73 9.62 11.53
N ASP A 99 8.62 10.60 11.36
CA ASP A 99 9.95 10.61 11.96
C ASP A 99 9.91 10.94 13.47
N GLY A 100 8.84 11.60 13.94
CA GLY A 100 8.58 11.84 15.36
C GLY A 100 7.91 10.67 16.10
N LEU A 101 7.49 9.62 15.39
CA LEU A 101 6.80 8.45 15.95
C LEU A 101 7.74 7.24 16.10
N SER A 102 7.37 6.31 16.98
CA SER A 102 8.10 5.06 17.11
C SER A 102 7.92 4.18 15.87
N ASP A 103 8.91 3.34 15.56
CA ASP A 103 8.80 2.41 14.43
C ASP A 103 7.61 1.44 14.58
N ASN A 104 7.23 1.11 15.82
CA ASN A 104 6.05 0.29 16.08
C ASN A 104 4.76 1.01 15.68
N ASP A 105 4.61 2.30 16.04
CA ASP A 105 3.45 3.09 15.65
C ASP A 105 3.36 3.26 14.13
N VAL A 106 4.51 3.48 13.48
CA VAL A 106 4.60 3.63 12.02
C VAL A 106 4.28 2.31 11.31
N ALA A 107 4.73 1.17 11.83
CA ALA A 107 4.47 -0.15 11.24
C ALA A 107 2.97 -0.50 11.17
N HIS A 108 2.14 0.10 12.02
CA HIS A 108 0.69 -0.06 12.01
C HIS A 108 -0.02 0.83 10.98
N LEU A 109 0.67 1.80 10.38
CA LEU A 109 0.08 2.70 9.39
C LEU A 109 -0.28 1.98 8.10
N SER A 110 0.64 1.20 7.53
CA SER A 110 0.44 0.52 6.24
C SER A 110 1.26 -0.76 6.16
N ARG A 111 0.67 -1.81 5.58
CA ARG A 111 1.38 -3.08 5.31
C ARG A 111 2.47 -2.95 4.24
N HIS A 112 2.45 -1.89 3.42
CA HIS A 112 3.58 -1.57 2.56
C HIS A 112 4.85 -1.24 3.36
N LEU A 113 4.76 -0.66 4.56
CA LEU A 113 5.94 -0.33 5.37
C LEU A 113 6.63 -1.59 5.91
N SER A 114 5.85 -2.62 6.25
CA SER A 114 6.39 -3.91 6.67
C SER A 114 6.83 -4.79 5.49
N GLY A 115 6.35 -4.52 4.28
CA GLY A 115 6.54 -5.38 3.12
C GLY A 115 5.55 -6.56 3.05
N ASP A 116 4.45 -6.46 3.81
CA ASP A 116 3.36 -7.44 3.83
C ASP A 116 2.22 -7.06 2.86
N ALA A 117 2.48 -6.18 1.91
CA ALA A 117 1.50 -5.81 0.88
C ALA A 117 2.15 -5.52 -0.47
N PHE A 118 1.38 -5.77 -1.52
CA PHE A 118 1.69 -5.36 -2.89
C PHE A 118 0.44 -4.83 -3.59
N ASP A 119 0.66 -3.94 -4.56
CA ASP A 119 -0.39 -3.44 -5.44
C ASP A 119 -0.26 -4.06 -6.83
N VAL A 120 -1.41 -4.31 -7.44
CA VAL A 120 -1.53 -4.88 -8.78
C VAL A 120 -2.35 -3.93 -9.65
N GLN A 121 -2.08 -3.89 -10.95
CA GLN A 121 -2.97 -3.23 -11.90
C GLN A 121 -3.84 -4.24 -12.66
N PRO A 122 -5.07 -3.87 -13.06
CA PRO A 122 -5.88 -4.68 -13.97
C PRO A 122 -5.14 -4.95 -15.28
N VAL A 123 -5.17 -6.20 -15.76
CA VAL A 123 -4.58 -6.58 -17.04
C VAL A 123 -5.64 -7.24 -17.92
N LEU A 124 -5.92 -6.62 -19.07
CA LEU A 124 -6.87 -7.17 -20.04
C LEU A 124 -6.29 -8.38 -20.81
N PRO A 125 -7.14 -9.31 -21.25
CA PRO A 125 -8.58 -9.41 -20.96
C PRO A 125 -8.91 -10.11 -19.62
N ASP A 126 -7.91 -10.46 -18.80
CA ASP A 126 -8.06 -11.39 -17.67
C ASP A 126 -8.22 -10.68 -16.31
N VAL A 127 -9.04 -9.62 -16.29
CA VAL A 127 -9.25 -8.80 -15.09
C VAL A 127 -9.92 -9.64 -13.99
N ASP A 128 -11.05 -10.29 -14.31
CA ASP A 128 -11.82 -11.08 -13.34
C ASP A 128 -11.03 -12.27 -12.79
N GLY A 129 -10.26 -12.95 -13.65
CA GLY A 129 -9.44 -14.10 -13.26
C GLY A 129 -8.36 -13.73 -12.26
N ILE A 130 -7.67 -12.60 -12.47
CA ILE A 130 -6.66 -12.09 -11.54
C ILE A 130 -7.29 -11.78 -10.17
N MET A 131 -8.45 -11.11 -10.14
CA MET A 131 -9.13 -10.79 -8.88
C MET A 131 -9.55 -12.06 -8.12
N VAL A 132 -10.11 -13.05 -8.82
CA VAL A 132 -10.48 -14.35 -8.22
C VAL A 132 -9.25 -15.03 -7.62
N THR A 133 -8.13 -15.06 -8.34
CA THR A 133 -6.89 -15.64 -7.80
C THR A 133 -6.41 -14.87 -6.58
N ILE A 134 -6.40 -13.53 -6.61
CA ILE A 134 -5.97 -12.71 -5.46
C ILE A 134 -6.83 -13.02 -4.23
N ARG A 135 -8.17 -13.06 -4.37
CA ARG A 135 -9.09 -13.35 -3.25
C ARG A 135 -8.89 -14.74 -2.64
N ASN A 136 -8.30 -15.67 -3.39
CA ASN A 136 -8.01 -17.04 -2.94
C ASN A 136 -6.59 -17.21 -2.40
N LEU A 137 -5.75 -16.17 -2.38
CA LEU A 137 -4.42 -16.25 -1.78
C LEU A 137 -4.54 -16.48 -0.26
N PRO A 138 -3.77 -17.41 0.33
CA PRO A 138 -3.85 -17.67 1.77
C PRO A 138 -3.54 -16.44 2.61
N GLY A 139 -4.41 -16.10 3.57
CA GLY A 139 -4.19 -15.00 4.52
C GLY A 139 -4.32 -13.59 3.92
N VAL A 140 -4.80 -13.47 2.70
CA VAL A 140 -4.98 -12.18 2.02
C VAL A 140 -6.19 -11.43 2.56
N ARG A 141 -6.03 -10.12 2.70
CA ARG A 141 -7.13 -9.17 2.65
C ARG A 141 -6.96 -8.36 1.37
N PHE A 142 -7.97 -8.40 0.53
CA PHE A 142 -7.96 -7.75 -0.77
C PHE A 142 -8.89 -6.54 -0.77
N LEU A 143 -8.36 -5.38 -1.15
CA LEU A 143 -9.12 -4.16 -1.40
C LEU A 143 -9.08 -3.90 -2.89
N GLU A 144 -10.25 -3.75 -3.50
CA GLU A 144 -10.38 -3.48 -4.95
C GLU A 144 -10.49 -1.98 -5.24
N ARG A 145 -10.84 -1.21 -4.20
CA ARG A 145 -11.02 0.23 -4.24
C ARG A 145 -10.49 0.85 -2.96
N GLU A 146 -9.78 1.96 -3.09
CA GLU A 146 -9.41 2.85 -1.99
C GLU A 146 -9.97 4.25 -2.30
N ASP A 147 -10.88 4.75 -1.46
CA ASP A 147 -11.53 6.08 -1.60
C ASP A 147 -12.06 6.38 -3.02
N GLY A 148 -12.65 5.36 -3.67
CA GLY A 148 -13.22 5.48 -5.02
C GLY A 148 -12.25 5.23 -6.18
N LEU A 149 -10.94 5.11 -5.92
CA LEU A 149 -9.93 4.76 -6.92
C LEU A 149 -9.80 3.25 -7.03
N GLU A 150 -9.75 2.72 -8.26
CA GLU A 150 -9.43 1.31 -8.50
C GLU A 150 -7.96 1.05 -8.17
N ARG A 151 -7.73 0.43 -7.02
CA ARG A 151 -6.41 0.03 -6.53
C ARG A 151 -6.55 -1.36 -5.98
N TRP A 152 -5.97 -2.33 -6.68
CA TRP A 152 -5.97 -3.72 -6.25
C TRP A 152 -4.85 -3.90 -5.24
N HIS A 153 -5.18 -3.68 -3.98
CA HIS A 153 -4.27 -3.75 -2.86
C HIS A 153 -4.44 -5.10 -2.15
N ALA A 154 -3.40 -5.91 -2.16
CA ALA A 154 -3.36 -7.18 -1.44
C ALA A 154 -2.45 -7.03 -0.22
N GLU A 155 -3.02 -7.19 0.97
CA GLU A 155 -2.27 -7.17 2.23
C GLU A 155 -2.39 -8.50 2.98
N PHE A 156 -1.33 -8.88 3.69
CA PHE A 156 -1.26 -10.12 4.45
C PHE A 156 -1.12 -9.80 5.93
N ILE A 157 -2.06 -10.29 6.72
CA ILE A 157 -1.98 -10.23 8.18
C ILE A 157 -1.33 -11.54 8.58
N ASN A 158 -0.10 -11.49 9.13
CA ASN A 158 0.49 -12.68 9.72
C ASN A 158 -0.52 -13.28 10.70
N ALA A 159 -0.94 -14.53 10.46
CA ALA A 159 -1.53 -15.33 11.51
C ALA A 159 -0.46 -15.44 12.59
N THR A 160 -0.67 -14.74 13.69
CA THR A 160 0.08 -14.92 14.94
C THR A 160 0.06 -16.38 15.34
#